data_AF-A0A5K1GSG0-F1
#
_entry.id   AF-A0A5K1GSG0-F1
#
_cell.length_a   1.000
_cell.length_b   1.000
_cell.length_c   1.000
_cell.angle_alpha   90.00
_cell.angle_beta   90.00
_cell.angle_gamma   90.00
#
_symmetry.space_group_name_H-M   'P 1'
#
loop_
_entity.id
_entity.type
_entity.pdbx_description
1 polymer ?
#
loop_
_entity_poly.entity_id
_entity_poly.type
_entity_poly.pdbx_seq_one_letter_code
_entity_poly.pdbx_strand_id
1 'polypeptide(L)'
;YKNMETCITPLPNVSGIQEVAGGELKKWPDRLTALPPRISSGSVQGITEDVYRADTALWKKRIGHYRAVINQLEEKGRYRNILDMNAHLGGFAAALIQDPLWVMNVVPVEAKVDTLGVIYERGLIGTYMS
;
A
#
# COMPACT_ATOMS: atom_id res chain seq x y z
N TYR A 1 35.57 12.73 -0.34
CA TYR A 1 34.83 12.00 0.71
C TYR A 1 33.63 12.86 1.09
N LYS A 2 32.39 12.35 1.04
CA LYS A 2 31.19 13.11 1.41
C LYS A 2 30.86 12.78 2.86
N ASN A 3 30.82 13.78 3.74
CA ASN A 3 30.42 13.55 5.12
C ASN A 3 28.96 13.09 5.16
N MET A 4 28.68 12.06 5.95
CA MET A 4 27.30 11.65 6.19
C MET A 4 26.61 12.68 7.08
N GLU A 5 25.41 13.08 6.68
CA GLU A 5 24.56 13.96 7.46
C GLU A 5 23.61 13.11 8.32
N THR A 6 23.24 13.63 9.49
CA THR A 6 22.20 13.05 10.33
C THR A 6 20.86 13.10 9.58
N CYS A 7 20.41 11.95 9.07
CA CYS A 7 19.08 11.80 8.50
C CYS A 7 18.09 11.47 9.62
N ILE A 8 17.61 12.50 10.31
CA ILE A 8 16.45 12.38 11.19
C ILE A 8 15.25 12.85 10.36
N THR A 9 14.31 11.95 10.06
CA THR A 9 13.02 12.34 9.47
C THR A 9 12.12 12.83 10.59
N PRO A 10 11.88 14.15 10.74
CA PRO A 10 11.01 14.66 11.78
C PRO A 10 9.58 14.17 11.54
N LEU A 11 8.86 13.89 12.63
CA LEU A 11 7.43 13.60 12.55
C LEU A 11 6.68 14.86 12.08
N PRO A 12 5.56 14.71 11.35
CA PRO A 12 4.70 15.85 11.01
C PRO A 12 4.25 16.62 12.26
N ASN A 13 4.18 17.94 12.15
CA ASN A 13 3.68 18.78 13.24
C ASN A 13 2.20 18.48 13.52
N VAL A 14 1.85 18.46 14.80
CA VAL A 14 0.49 18.31 15.31
C VAL A 14 0.13 19.46 16.22
N SER A 15 -1.16 19.80 16.30
CA SER A 15 -1.63 20.97 17.07
C SER A 15 -1.84 20.66 18.56
N GLY A 16 -2.04 19.39 18.91
CA GLY A 16 -2.31 18.94 20.28
C GLY A 16 -1.65 17.60 20.63
N ILE A 17 -1.51 17.34 21.93
CA ILE A 17 -0.88 16.11 22.47
C ILE A 17 -1.66 14.83 22.10
N GLN A 18 -2.96 14.95 21.85
CA GLN A 18 -3.85 13.85 21.50
C GLN A 18 -3.85 13.53 19.99
N GLU A 19 -3.23 14.36 19.16
CA GLU A 19 -3.17 14.15 17.71
C GLU A 19 -2.00 13.22 17.33
N VAL A 20 -2.25 12.33 16.38
CA VAL A 20 -1.24 11.42 15.85
C VAL A 20 -0.54 12.09 14.67
N ALA A 21 0.78 12.28 14.79
CA ALA A 21 1.60 12.83 13.72
C ALA A 21 1.55 11.93 12.48
N GLY A 22 1.16 12.50 11.34
CA GLY A 22 0.93 11.75 10.09
C GLY A 22 -0.46 11.13 9.97
N GLY A 23 -1.33 11.32 10.97
CA GLY A 23 -2.72 10.88 10.99
C GLY A 23 -2.94 9.50 11.62
N GLU A 24 -4.11 9.32 12.22
CA GLU A 24 -4.47 8.06 12.89
C GLU A 24 -4.81 6.97 11.85
N LEU A 25 -4.20 5.78 12.02
CA LEU A 25 -4.49 4.62 11.20
C LEU A 25 -5.57 3.75 11.85
N LYS A 26 -6.47 3.21 11.03
CA LYS A 26 -7.38 2.15 11.47
C LYS A 26 -6.59 0.91 11.89
N LYS A 27 -7.17 0.10 12.78
CA LYS A 27 -6.56 -1.18 13.16
C LYS A 27 -6.63 -2.16 11.99
N TRP A 28 -5.74 -3.15 12.00
CA TRP A 28 -5.87 -4.30 11.10
C TRP A 28 -7.11 -5.12 11.48
N PRO A 29 -7.90 -5.65 10.52
CA PRO A 29 -7.70 -5.60 9.06
C PRO A 29 -8.31 -4.38 8.36
N ASP A 30 -9.04 -3.52 9.07
CA ASP A 30 -9.81 -2.41 8.46
C ASP A 30 -8.95 -1.43 7.65
N ARG A 31 -7.71 -1.16 8.09
CA ARG A 31 -6.79 -0.28 7.37
C ARG A 31 -6.47 -0.71 5.93
N LEU A 32 -6.69 -1.98 5.57
CA LEU A 32 -6.42 -2.48 4.23
C LEU A 32 -7.16 -1.72 3.12
N THR A 33 -8.36 -1.23 3.44
CA THR A 33 -9.25 -0.51 2.50
C THR A 33 -9.69 0.87 3.01
N ALA A 34 -9.34 1.22 4.25
CA ALA A 34 -9.57 2.55 4.79
C ALA A 34 -8.75 3.58 4.00
N LEU A 35 -9.30 4.79 3.83
CA LEU A 35 -8.58 5.88 3.18
C LEU A 35 -7.33 6.23 4.00
N PRO A 36 -6.12 6.12 3.43
CA PRO A 36 -4.88 6.46 4.12
C PRO A 36 -4.81 7.95 4.46
N PRO A 37 -4.38 8.34 5.68
CA PRO A 37 -4.32 9.73 6.09
C PRO A 37 -3.55 10.62 5.11
N ARG A 38 -2.46 10.11 4.54
CA ARG A 38 -1.64 10.81 3.54
C ARG A 38 -2.38 11.19 2.28
N ILE A 39 -3.37 10.40 1.87
CA ILE A 39 -4.23 10.72 0.73
C ILE A 39 -5.25 11.77 1.15
N SER A 40 -5.87 11.61 2.32
CA SER A 40 -6.84 12.59 2.84
C SER A 40 -6.24 13.98 3.12
N SER A 41 -4.96 14.05 3.50
CA SER A 41 -4.21 15.30 3.70
C SER A 41 -3.70 15.92 2.40
N GLY A 42 -3.88 15.25 1.26
CA GLY A 42 -3.35 15.69 -0.03
C GLY A 42 -1.83 15.63 -0.14
N SER A 43 -1.16 14.86 0.72
CA SER A 43 0.31 14.77 0.74
C SER A 43 0.88 13.92 -0.40
N VAL A 44 0.05 13.11 -1.08
CA VAL A 44 0.44 12.40 -2.30
C VAL A 44 -0.12 13.13 -3.51
N GLN A 45 0.76 13.80 -4.26
CA GLN A 45 0.36 14.56 -5.44
C GLN A 45 -0.28 13.65 -6.51
N GLY A 46 -1.42 14.09 -7.05
CA GLY A 46 -2.11 13.39 -8.13
C GLY A 46 -2.95 12.18 -7.70
N ILE A 47 -2.95 11.81 -6.42
CA ILE A 47 -3.78 10.72 -5.90
C ILE A 47 -4.87 11.32 -5.00
N THR A 48 -6.11 11.30 -5.47
CA THR A 48 -7.28 11.71 -4.70
C THR A 48 -7.94 10.51 -4.02
N GLU A 49 -8.87 10.78 -3.11
CA GLU A 49 -9.72 9.75 -2.50
C GLU A 49 -10.45 8.90 -3.56
N ASP A 50 -11.01 9.54 -4.58
CA ASP A 50 -11.72 8.85 -5.66
C ASP A 50 -10.81 7.92 -6.45
N VAL A 51 -9.57 8.36 -6.74
CA VAL A 51 -8.55 7.53 -7.41
C VAL A 51 -8.22 6.30 -6.55
N TYR A 52 -8.01 6.49 -5.24
CA TYR A 52 -7.71 5.39 -4.32
C TYR A 52 -8.86 4.38 -4.23
N ARG A 53 -10.11 4.85 -4.12
CA ARG A 53 -11.30 4.01 -4.06
C ARG A 53 -11.51 3.25 -5.38
N ALA A 54 -11.31 3.92 -6.50
CA ALA A 54 -11.39 3.32 -7.83
C ALA A 54 -10.34 2.22 -8.04
N ASP A 55 -9.08 2.45 -7.63
CA ASP A 55 -8.01 1.45 -7.69
C ASP A 55 -8.35 0.20 -6.87
N THR A 56 -8.79 0.40 -5.61
CA THR A 56 -9.18 -0.70 -4.72
C THR A 56 -10.35 -1.52 -5.30
N ALA A 57 -11.37 -0.86 -5.85
CA ALA A 57 -12.49 -1.54 -6.49
C ALA A 57 -12.08 -2.29 -7.77
N LEU A 58 -11.21 -1.68 -8.58
CA LEU A 58 -10.69 -2.25 -9.82
C LEU A 58 -9.92 -3.54 -9.55
N TRP A 59 -9.00 -3.53 -8.59
CA TRP A 59 -8.22 -4.73 -8.24
C TRP A 59 -9.09 -5.84 -7.65
N LYS A 60 -10.05 -5.49 -6.78
CA LYS A 60 -11.03 -6.48 -6.28
C LYS A 60 -11.79 -7.16 -7.43
N LYS A 61 -12.21 -6.40 -8.44
CA LYS A 61 -12.87 -6.93 -9.64
C LYS A 61 -11.93 -7.82 -10.47
N ARG A 62 -10.70 -7.37 -10.72
CA ARG A 62 -9.70 -8.11 -11.51
C ARG A 62 -9.34 -9.44 -10.86
N ILE A 63 -9.03 -9.45 -9.57
CA ILE A 63 -8.72 -10.68 -8.83
C ILE A 63 -9.92 -11.64 -8.83
N GLY A 64 -11.14 -11.12 -8.67
CA GLY A 64 -12.36 -11.93 -8.80
C GLY A 64 -12.45 -12.66 -10.15
N HIS A 65 -12.06 -12.02 -11.25
CA HIS A 65 -12.00 -12.67 -12.56
C HIS A 65 -10.85 -13.69 -12.65
N TYR A 66 -9.64 -13.35 -12.18
CA TYR A 66 -8.49 -14.26 -12.25
C TYR A 66 -8.67 -15.52 -11.42
N ARG A 67 -9.40 -15.46 -10.30
CA ARG A 67 -9.73 -16.64 -9.50
C ARG A 67 -10.50 -17.71 -10.29
N ALA A 68 -11.35 -17.29 -11.25
CA ALA A 68 -12.09 -18.21 -12.09
C ALA A 68 -11.22 -18.94 -13.14
N VAL A 69 -10.02 -18.44 -13.42
CA VAL A 69 -9.12 -18.98 -14.45
C VAL A 69 -7.88 -19.64 -13.83
N ILE A 70 -7.43 -19.12 -12.69
CA ILE A 70 -6.24 -19.59 -11.97
C ILE A 70 -6.70 -20.33 -10.71
N ASN A 71 -7.16 -21.56 -10.90
CA ASN A 71 -7.66 -22.45 -9.83
C ASN A 71 -6.66 -22.65 -8.68
N GLN A 72 -5.38 -22.41 -8.98
CA GLN A 72 -4.28 -22.49 -8.04
C GLN A 72 -4.38 -21.41 -6.96
N LEU A 73 -4.87 -20.19 -7.21
CA LEU A 73 -4.82 -19.08 -6.25
C LEU A 73 -5.47 -19.42 -4.89
N GLU A 74 -6.53 -20.22 -4.92
CA GLU A 74 -7.29 -20.63 -3.73
C GLU A 74 -6.91 -22.06 -3.23
N GLU A 75 -5.86 -22.66 -3.80
CA GLU A 75 -5.39 -24.01 -3.45
C GLU A 75 -4.90 -24.04 -2.00
N LYS A 76 -5.72 -24.61 -1.12
CA LYS A 76 -5.39 -24.78 0.30
C LYS A 76 -4.21 -25.74 0.47
N GLY A 77 -3.35 -25.46 1.44
CA GLY A 77 -2.19 -26.29 1.77
C GLY A 77 -0.89 -25.91 1.06
N ARG A 78 -0.92 -24.92 0.15
CA ARG A 78 0.28 -24.31 -0.43
C ARG A 78 0.25 -22.81 -0.20
N TYR A 79 1.35 -22.29 0.35
CA TYR A 79 1.54 -20.84 0.48
C TYR A 79 2.40 -20.34 -0.68
N ARG A 80 2.02 -19.22 -1.30
CA ARG A 80 2.77 -18.63 -2.42
C ARG A 80 3.32 -17.25 -2.12
N ASN A 81 4.41 -16.93 -2.77
CA ASN A 81 5.07 -15.64 -2.69
C ASN A 81 4.90 -14.97 -4.06
N ILE A 82 4.26 -13.81 -4.10
CA ILE A 82 4.08 -13.03 -5.33
C ILE A 82 4.90 -11.75 -5.20
N LEU A 83 5.57 -11.37 -6.28
CA LEU A 83 6.27 -10.10 -6.40
C LEU A 83 5.45 -9.19 -7.33
N ASP A 84 4.85 -8.14 -6.77
CA ASP A 84 4.20 -7.09 -7.54
C ASP A 84 5.22 -6.00 -7.85
N MET A 85 5.82 -6.09 -9.05
CA MET A 85 6.91 -5.23 -9.50
C MET A 85 6.50 -3.77 -9.73
N ASN A 86 5.20 -3.44 -9.72
CA ASN A 86 4.69 -2.09 -9.89
C ASN A 86 3.40 -1.90 -9.08
N ALA A 87 3.55 -1.92 -7.76
CA ALA A 87 2.43 -2.02 -6.84
C ALA A 87 1.53 -0.78 -6.80
N HIS A 88 2.03 0.37 -7.23
CA HIS A 88 1.32 1.66 -7.17
C HIS A 88 0.69 1.85 -5.77
N LEU A 89 -0.63 1.81 -5.62
CA LEU A 89 -1.31 1.98 -4.32
C LEU A 89 -1.45 0.68 -3.49
N GLY A 90 -0.91 -0.45 -3.96
CA GLY A 90 -0.99 -1.76 -3.29
C GLY A 90 -2.35 -2.46 -3.45
N GLY A 91 -3.17 -2.05 -4.42
CA GLY A 91 -4.52 -2.60 -4.62
C GLY A 91 -4.54 -4.08 -4.98
N PHE A 92 -3.55 -4.54 -5.75
CA PHE A 92 -3.39 -5.95 -6.10
C PHE A 92 -3.18 -6.84 -4.86
N ALA A 93 -2.22 -6.48 -4.00
CA ALA A 93 -1.98 -7.18 -2.74
C ALA A 93 -3.19 -7.12 -1.80
N ALA A 94 -3.86 -5.97 -1.72
CA ALA A 94 -5.05 -5.81 -0.90
C ALA A 94 -6.21 -6.73 -1.34
N ALA A 95 -6.38 -6.94 -2.64
CA ALA A 95 -7.41 -7.82 -3.18
C ALA A 95 -7.12 -9.32 -2.93
N LEU A 96 -5.86 -9.68 -2.68
CA LEU A 96 -5.41 -11.07 -2.45
C LEU A 96 -5.25 -11.43 -0.96
N ILE A 97 -5.57 -10.54 -0.02
CA ILE A 97 -5.21 -10.72 1.40
C ILE A 97 -5.80 -11.97 2.06
N GLN A 98 -6.90 -12.49 1.52
CA GLN A 98 -7.60 -13.67 2.06
C GLN A 98 -7.10 -14.97 1.45
N ASP A 99 -6.27 -14.90 0.41
CA ASP A 99 -5.72 -16.06 -0.28
C ASP A 99 -4.49 -16.58 0.48
N PRO A 100 -4.15 -17.88 0.40
CA PRO A 100 -2.99 -18.47 1.07
C PRO A 100 -1.68 -18.05 0.37
N LEU A 101 -1.39 -16.76 0.35
CA LEU A 101 -0.23 -16.18 -0.29
C LEU A 101 0.18 -14.87 0.36
N TRP A 102 1.38 -14.39 0.04
CA TRP A 102 1.79 -13.05 0.38
C TRP A 102 2.34 -12.34 -0.85
N VAL A 103 2.24 -11.02 -0.85
CA VAL A 103 2.70 -10.16 -1.94
C VAL A 103 3.79 -9.24 -1.42
N MET A 104 4.97 -9.26 -2.04
CA MET A 104 5.96 -8.20 -1.91
C MET A 104 5.60 -7.08 -2.88
N ASN A 105 5.28 -5.90 -2.37
CA ASN A 105 4.96 -4.74 -3.20
C ASN A 105 6.22 -3.97 -3.55
N VAL A 106 6.44 -3.69 -4.84
CA VAL A 106 7.59 -2.91 -5.30
C VAL A 106 7.10 -1.63 -5.94
N VAL A 107 7.68 -0.50 -5.50
CA VAL A 107 7.50 0.82 -6.11
C VAL A 107 8.77 1.16 -6.88
N PRO A 108 8.73 1.29 -8.22
CA PRO A 108 9.91 1.66 -9.01
C PRO A 108 10.49 3.01 -8.56
N VAL A 109 11.81 3.15 -8.49
CA VAL A 109 12.44 4.43 -8.10
C VAL A 109 12.18 5.54 -9.12
N GLU A 110 11.93 5.19 -10.39
CA GLU A 110 11.56 6.11 -11.46
C GLU A 110 10.07 6.49 -11.46
N ALA A 111 9.28 5.93 -10.54
CA ALA A 111 7.87 6.27 -10.43
C ALA A 111 7.72 7.77 -10.10
N LYS A 112 6.86 8.45 -10.87
CA LYS A 112 6.62 9.90 -10.70
C LYS A 112 6.02 10.25 -9.34
N VAL A 113 5.33 9.30 -8.70
CA VAL A 113 4.62 9.49 -7.44
C VAL A 113 5.09 8.43 -6.46
N ASP A 114 5.61 8.89 -5.33
CA ASP A 114 5.98 8.01 -4.22
C ASP A 114 4.72 7.50 -3.51
N THR A 115 4.48 6.20 -3.66
CA THR A 115 3.30 5.51 -3.17
C THR A 115 3.62 4.47 -2.10
N LEU A 116 4.88 4.31 -1.71
CA LEU A 116 5.27 3.30 -0.71
C LEU A 116 4.67 3.60 0.67
N GLY A 117 4.57 4.89 1.04
CA GLY A 117 3.88 5.31 2.26
C GLY A 117 2.40 4.90 2.28
N VAL A 118 1.72 4.93 1.12
CA VAL A 118 0.33 4.48 1.00
C VAL A 118 0.23 2.97 1.27
N ILE A 119 1.17 2.18 0.72
CA ILE A 119 1.23 0.73 0.94
C ILE A 119 1.38 0.41 2.44
N TYR A 120 2.26 1.12 3.15
CA TYR A 120 2.46 0.94 4.58
C TYR A 120 1.25 1.34 5.43
N GLU A 121 0.58 2.45 5.09
CA GLU A 121 -0.62 2.90 5.79
C GLU A 121 -1.79 1.90 5.64
N ARG A 122 -1.83 1.15 4.54
CA ARG A 122 -2.75 0.00 4.36
C ARG A 122 -2.37 -1.23 5.18
N GLY A 123 -1.19 -1.25 5.79
CA GLY A 123 -0.66 -2.38 6.54
C GLY A 123 0.00 -3.47 5.70
N LEU A 124 0.40 -3.16 4.48
CA LEU A 124 1.09 -4.06 3.56
C LEU A 124 2.61 -3.83 3.63
N ILE A 125 3.38 -4.82 3.18
CA ILE A 125 4.84 -4.71 3.06
C ILE A 125 5.24 -4.28 1.65
N GLY A 126 6.34 -3.55 1.52
CA GLY A 126 6.87 -3.17 0.22
C GLY A 126 8.26 -2.57 0.28
N THR A 127 8.83 -2.30 -0.89
CA THR A 127 10.16 -1.72 -1.05
C THR A 127 10.23 -0.84 -2.30
N TYR A 128 11.22 0.05 -2.36
CA TYR A 128 11.67 0.59 -3.63
C TYR A 128 12.58 -0.43 -4.35
N MET A 129 12.59 -0.38 -5.69
CA MET A 129 13.54 -1.14 -6.51
C MET A 129 13.95 -0.30 -7.73
N SER A 130 15.23 -0.35 -8.06
CA SER A 130 15.88 0.29 -9.21
C SER A 130 16.36 -0.74 -10.21
#